data_AF-A0A091R8I6-F1
#
_entry.id   AF-A0A091R8I6-F1
#
_cell.length_a   1.000
_cell.length_b   1.000
_cell.length_c   1.000
_cell.angle_alpha   90.00
_cell.angle_beta   90.00
_cell.angle_gamma   90.00
#
_symmetry.space_group_name_H-M   'P 1'
#
loop_
_entity.id
_entity.type
_entity.pdbx_description
1 polymer ?
#
loop_
_entity_poly.entity_id
_entity_poly.type
_entity_poly.pdbx_seq_one_letter_code
_entity_poly.pdbx_strand_id
1 'polypeptide(L)' 'GFMRAPSNDVQCKQAGGACFTGHCPPPNTRSFGRCQQGVPCCRTV' A
#
# COMPACT_ATOMS: atom_id res chain seq x y z
N GLY A 1 12.34 -12.32 5.05
CA GLY A 1 12.76 -11.65 3.81
C GLY A 1 12.08 -10.30 3.73
N PHE A 2 12.84 -9.23 3.56
CA PHE A 2 12.29 -7.87 3.46
C PHE A 2 11.49 -7.75 2.14
N MET A 3 10.16 -7.88 2.19
CA MET A 3 9.33 -7.56 1.03
C MET A 3 9.60 -6.10 0.66
N ARG A 4 10.07 -5.86 -0.57
CA ARG A 4 10.25 -4.49 -1.08
C ARG A 4 8.92 -3.76 -1.02
N ALA A 5 8.97 -2.50 -0.59
CA ALA A 5 7.80 -1.64 -0.59
C ALA A 5 7.23 -1.53 -2.01
N PRO A 6 5.92 -1.77 -2.22
CA PRO A 6 5.30 -1.64 -3.53
C PRO A 6 5.51 -0.22 -4.04
N SER A 7 5.87 -0.12 -5.32
CA SER A 7 6.12 1.16 -6.00
C SER A 7 5.12 1.43 -7.13
N ASN A 8 4.20 0.49 -7.38
CA ASN A 8 3.14 0.61 -8.36
C ASN A 8 1.85 -0.10 -7.87
N ASP A 9 0.73 0.19 -8.51
CA ASP A 9 -0.59 -0.42 -8.23
C ASP A 9 -0.54 -1.96 -8.27
N VAL A 10 0.13 -2.52 -9.28
CA VAL A 10 0.22 -3.97 -9.47
C VAL A 10 0.93 -4.65 -8.29
N GLN A 11 2.04 -4.08 -7.82
CA GLN A 11 2.77 -4.58 -6.65
C GLN A 11 1.94 -4.42 -5.38
N CYS A 12 1.19 -3.32 -5.24
CA CYS A 12 0.31 -3.12 -4.10
C CYS A 12 -0.77 -4.20 -4.03
N LYS A 13 -1.41 -4.47 -5.16
CA LYS A 13 -2.44 -5.51 -5.30
C LYS A 13 -1.87 -6.91 -5.07
N GLN A 14 -0.69 -7.21 -5.62
CA GLN A 14 0.02 -8.49 -5.39
C GLN A 14 0.41 -8.68 -3.92
N ALA A 15 0.70 -7.61 -3.20
CA ALA A 15 0.97 -7.65 -1.76
C ALA A 15 -0.30 -7.78 -0.89
N GLY A 16 -1.49 -7.87 -1.49
CA GLY A 16 -2.77 -7.88 -0.77
C GLY A 16 -3.14 -6.51 -0.19
N GLY A 17 -2.60 -5.43 -0.75
CA GLY A 17 -2.94 -4.05 -0.43
C GLY A 17 -3.85 -3.42 -1.48
N ALA A 18 -4.32 -2.22 -1.16
CA ALA A 18 -5.11 -1.35 -2.03
C ALA A 18 -4.53 0.07 -2.03
N CYS A 19 -4.67 0.76 -3.15
CA CYS A 19 -4.21 2.13 -3.32
C CYS A 19 -5.24 3.11 -2.76
N PHE A 20 -4.81 3.95 -1.82
CA PHE A 20 -5.68 5.00 -1.27
C PHE A 20 -5.10 6.38 -1.57
N THR A 21 -5.93 7.28 -2.06
CA THR A 21 -5.59 8.70 -2.24
C THR A 21 -5.65 9.41 -0.89
N GLY A 22 -4.50 9.70 -0.28
CA GLY A 22 -4.41 10.37 1.02
C GLY A 22 -3.83 9.46 2.12
N HIS A 23 -4.67 9.00 3.05
CA HIS A 23 -4.26 8.18 4.19
C HIS A 23 -4.97 6.82 4.20
N CYS A 24 -4.29 5.80 4.72
CA CYS A 24 -4.86 4.48 4.92
C CYS A 24 -5.91 4.51 6.04
N PRO A 25 -7.11 3.93 5.85
CA PRO A 25 -8.15 3.96 6.87
C PRO A 25 -7.77 3.09 8.09
N PRO A 26 -7.76 3.63 9.32
CA PRO A 26 -7.63 2.81 10.53
C PRO A 26 -8.85 1.87 10.69
N PRO A 27 -8.77 0.79 11.48
CA PRO A 27 -7.73 0.47 12.47
C PRO A 27 -6.65 -0.53 12.02
N ASN A 28 -6.94 -1.36 11.02
CA ASN A 28 -6.07 -2.50 10.67
C ASN A 28 -5.33 -2.31 9.35
N THR A 29 -5.29 -1.12 8.76
CA THR A 29 -4.52 -0.89 7.53
C THR A 29 -3.29 -0.04 7.80
N ARG A 30 -2.17 -0.41 7.15
CA ARG A 30 -0.90 0.29 7.25
C ARG A 30 -0.37 0.62 5.87
N SER A 31 0.21 1.82 5.72
CA SER A 31 0.96 2.17 4.52
C SER A 31 2.27 1.38 4.48
N PHE A 32 2.45 0.60 3.42
CA PHE A 32 3.63 -0.27 3.24
C PHE A 32 4.38 0.05 1.94
N GLY A 33 3.85 0.95 1.12
CA GLY A 33 4.52 1.49 -0.06
C GLY A 33 3.68 2.56 -0.73
N ARG A 34 3.81 2.71 -2.05
CA ARG A 34 3.07 3.66 -2.87
C ARG A 34 2.65 3.02 -4.18
N CYS A 35 1.45 3.33 -4.64
CA CYS A 35 0.98 2.90 -5.95
C CYS A 35 1.37 3.90 -7.04
N GLN A 36 1.33 5.19 -6.73
CA GLN A 36 1.69 6.29 -7.61
C GLN A 36 2.21 7.46 -6.76
N GLN A 37 2.70 8.51 -7.41
CA GLN A 37 3.12 9.72 -6.72
C GLN A 37 1.93 10.32 -5.95
N GLY A 38 2.02 10.33 -4.62
CA GLY A 38 0.94 10.82 -3.74
C GLY A 38 -0.12 9.79 -3.33
N VAL A 39 -0.04 8.54 -3.80
CA VAL A 39 -1.01 7.47 -3.46
C VAL A 39 -0.31 6.36 -2.67
N PRO A 40 -0.42 6.31 -1.34
CA PRO A 40 0.10 5.19 -0.56
C PRO A 40 -0.61 3.87 -0.90
N CYS A 41 0.18 2.80 -0.84
CA CYS A 41 -0.33 1.43 -0.82
C CYS A 41 -0.64 1.04 0.62
N CYS A 42 -1.92 0.78 0.89
CA CYS A 42 -2.45 0.42 2.19
C CYS A 42 -2.73 -1.07 2.24
N ARG A 43 -2.15 -1.77 3.22
CA ARG A 43 -2.34 -3.21 3.41
C ARG A 43 -2.88 -3.49 4.80
N THR A 44 -3.83 -4.40 4.89
CA THR A 44 -4.32 -4.90 6.18
C THR A 44 -3.21 -5.68 6.90
N VAL A 45 -2.92 -5.34 8.15
CA VAL A 45 -1.97 -6.09 9.01
C VAL A 45 -2.65 -7.26 9.70
#